data_AF-A0A923ZBM5-F1
#
_entry.id   AF-A0A923ZBM5-F1
#
_cell.length_a   1.000
_cell.length_b   1.000
_cell.length_c   1.000
_cell.angle_alpha   90.00
_cell.angle_beta   90.00
_cell.angle_gamma   90.00
#
_symmetry.space_group_name_H-M   'P 1'
#
loop_
_entity.id
_entity.type
_entity.pdbx_description
1 polymer ?
#
loop_
_entity_poly.entity_id
_entity_poly.type
_entity_poly.pdbx_seq_one_letter_code
_entity_poly.pdbx_strand_id
1 'polypeptide(L)'
;MAPLIALLKGWNWPFIVLLDGDNAGENAKTRYNRDFRLISNVFTLADVSDDLSTIESLLCRADLEIIAHYSKVSTEKVNKRRIYKYFNEQMSMGVVPPLAASENAQLHALISGLGACLLSSQTPSAKEPYKA
;
A
#
# COMPACT_ATOMS: atom_id res chain seq x y z
N MET A 1 13.66 1.93 -0.53
CA MET A 1 12.60 1.79 -1.57
C MET A 1 13.12 1.97 -2.98
N ALA A 2 13.76 3.10 -3.34
CA ALA A 2 14.27 3.34 -4.70
C ALA A 2 15.07 2.19 -5.36
N PRO A 3 16.03 1.54 -4.67
CA PRO A 3 16.77 0.41 -5.25
C PRO A 3 15.89 -0.81 -5.55
N LEU A 4 14.92 -1.13 -4.68
CA LEU A 4 13.99 -2.24 -4.89
C LEU A 4 13.07 -1.97 -6.08
N ILE A 5 12.57 -0.74 -6.21
CA ILE A 5 11.75 -0.33 -7.36
C ILE A 5 12.54 -0.47 -8.66
N ALA A 6 13.80 -0.01 -8.70
CA ALA A 6 14.66 -0.14 -9.87
C ALA A 6 14.91 -1.60 -10.25
N LEU A 7 15.15 -2.47 -9.25
CA LEU A 7 15.36 -3.90 -9.43
C LEU A 7 14.13 -4.59 -10.03
N LEU A 8 12.97 -4.41 -9.40
CA LEU A 8 11.71 -5.00 -9.85
C LEU A 8 11.35 -4.55 -11.27
N LYS A 9 11.53 -3.26 -11.56
CA LYS A 9 11.33 -2.71 -12.90
C LYS A 9 12.32 -3.31 -13.91
N GLY A 10 13.61 -3.38 -13.56
CA GLY A 10 14.65 -3.94 -14.43
C GLY A 10 14.44 -5.42 -14.76
N TRP A 11 13.84 -6.18 -13.83
CA TRP A 11 13.46 -7.58 -14.04
C TRP A 11 12.09 -7.77 -14.70
N ASN A 12 11.40 -6.68 -15.06
CA ASN A 12 10.04 -6.72 -15.58
C ASN A 12 9.08 -7.53 -14.69
N TRP A 13 9.28 -7.48 -13.37
CA TRP A 13 8.38 -8.10 -12.41
C TRP A 13 7.16 -7.20 -12.21
N PRO A 14 5.94 -7.75 -12.20
CA PRO A 14 4.75 -6.96 -11.91
C PRO A 14 4.76 -6.55 -10.44
N PHE A 15 4.60 -5.25 -10.18
CA PHE A 15 4.47 -4.72 -8.83
C PHE A 15 3.60 -3.46 -8.80
N ILE A 16 3.11 -3.15 -7.61
CA ILE A 16 2.35 -1.94 -7.30
C ILE A 16 3.02 -1.29 -6.10
N VAL A 17 3.13 0.04 -6.14
CA VAL A 17 3.55 0.85 -4.99
C VAL A 17 2.32 1.57 -4.48
N LEU A 18 1.92 1.24 -3.25
CA LEU A 18 0.89 1.95 -2.52
C LEU A 18 1.54 2.84 -1.46
N LEU A 19 1.22 4.13 -1.48
CA LEU A 19 1.76 5.16 -0.60
C LEU A 19 0.66 5.71 0.30
N ASP A 20 1.03 6.40 1.37
CA ASP A 20 0.06 7.16 2.16
C ASP A 20 -0.64 8.23 1.28
N GLY A 21 -1.87 8.60 1.65
CA GLY A 21 -2.67 9.65 1.01
C GLY A 21 -2.33 11.07 1.48
N ASP A 22 -1.19 11.26 2.16
CA ASP A 22 -0.75 12.57 2.63
C ASP A 22 0.15 13.29 1.60
N ASN A 23 0.52 14.54 1.92
CA ASN A 23 1.40 15.34 1.06
C ASN A 23 2.77 14.66 0.82
N ALA A 24 3.28 13.88 1.78
CA ALA A 24 4.55 13.18 1.61
C ALA A 24 4.41 12.02 0.61
N GLY A 25 3.28 11.29 0.68
CA GLY A 25 2.89 10.26 -0.28
C GLY A 25 2.73 10.80 -1.69
N GLU A 26 2.04 11.92 -1.88
CA GLU A 26 1.85 12.51 -3.21
C GLU A 26 3.17 13.02 -3.82
N ASN A 27 4.02 13.64 -3.00
CA ASN A 27 5.37 14.02 -3.42
C ASN A 27 6.21 12.79 -3.81
N ALA A 28 6.09 11.69 -3.07
CA ALA A 28 6.78 10.44 -3.38
C ALA A 28 6.24 9.80 -4.67
N LYS A 29 4.92 9.83 -4.91
CA LYS A 29 4.28 9.38 -6.16
C LYS A 29 4.83 10.14 -7.36
N THR A 30 4.81 11.47 -7.29
CA THR A 30 5.36 12.34 -8.34
C THR A 30 6.84 12.03 -8.61
N ARG A 31 7.64 11.90 -7.55
CA ARG A 31 9.06 11.52 -7.68
C ARG A 31 9.25 10.15 -8.34
N TYR A 32 8.50 9.14 -7.91
CA TYR A 32 8.63 7.79 -8.47
C TYR A 32 8.16 7.71 -9.92
N ASN A 33 7.10 8.43 -10.28
CA ASN A 33 6.65 8.56 -11.66
C ASN A 33 7.71 9.20 -12.56
N ARG A 34 8.38 10.25 -12.08
CA ARG A 34 9.46 10.91 -12.81
C ARG A 34 10.72 10.03 -12.93
N ASP A 35 11.23 9.55 -11.80
CA ASP A 35 12.55 8.91 -11.71
C ASP A 35 12.51 7.48 -12.27
N PHE A 36 11.40 6.76 -12.09
CA PHE A 36 11.24 5.38 -12.51
C PHE A 36 10.24 5.18 -13.65
N ARG A 37 9.60 6.22 -14.19
CA ARG A 37 8.61 6.12 -15.28
C ARG A 37 7.47 5.13 -14.96
N LEU A 38 6.91 5.19 -13.75
CA LEU A 38 5.93 4.23 -13.21
C LEU A 38 4.48 4.76 -13.19
N ILE A 39 4.05 5.38 -14.28
CA ILE A 39 2.80 6.18 -14.35
C ILE A 39 1.56 5.40 -13.87
N SER A 40 1.49 4.09 -14.13
CA SER A 40 0.35 3.22 -13.83
C SER A 40 0.53 2.31 -12.61
N ASN A 41 1.66 2.41 -11.90
CA ASN A 41 2.05 1.43 -10.87
C ASN A 41 2.22 2.06 -9.49
N VAL A 42 2.01 3.38 -9.36
CA VAL A 42 2.17 4.11 -8.10
C VAL A 42 0.87 4.83 -7.76
N PHE A 43 0.29 4.44 -6.63
CA PHE A 43 -0.96 4.99 -6.10
C PHE A 43 -0.75 5.46 -4.66
N THR A 44 -1.49 6.46 -4.25
CA THR A 44 -1.68 6.81 -2.83
C THR A 44 -2.97 6.18 -2.31
N LEU A 45 -3.13 6.10 -1.00
CA LEU A 45 -4.39 5.67 -0.39
C LEU A 45 -5.56 6.59 -0.79
N ALA A 46 -5.29 7.89 -0.96
CA ALA A 46 -6.27 8.88 -1.41
C ALA A 46 -6.72 8.63 -2.87
N ASP A 47 -5.86 8.09 -3.74
CA ASP A 47 -6.28 7.68 -5.10
C ASP A 47 -7.31 6.55 -5.08
N VAL A 48 -7.37 5.79 -3.99
CA VAL A 48 -8.25 4.62 -3.84
C VAL A 48 -9.54 4.99 -3.12
N SER A 49 -9.45 5.83 -2.07
CA SER A 49 -10.60 6.33 -1.31
C SER A 49 -10.21 7.60 -0.57
N ASP A 50 -11.04 8.65 -0.70
CA ASP A 50 -10.82 9.95 -0.05
C ASP A 50 -10.76 9.85 1.49
N ASP A 51 -11.37 8.81 2.07
CA ASP A 51 -11.38 8.58 3.52
C ASP A 51 -10.09 7.94 4.05
N LEU A 52 -9.16 7.55 3.16
CA LEU A 52 -7.92 6.86 3.49
C LEU A 52 -6.71 7.77 3.31
N SER A 53 -6.21 8.29 4.44
CA SER A 53 -5.00 9.12 4.44
C SER A 53 -3.75 8.35 4.83
N THR A 54 -3.83 7.39 5.76
CA THR A 54 -2.66 6.68 6.26
C THR A 54 -2.96 5.22 6.55
N ILE A 55 -1.92 4.38 6.61
CA ILE A 55 -2.09 2.95 6.88
C ILE A 55 -2.75 2.65 8.23
N GLU A 56 -2.64 3.58 9.19
CA GLU A 56 -3.28 3.46 10.50
C GLU A 56 -4.79 3.61 10.42
N SER A 57 -5.33 4.37 9.46
CA SER A 57 -6.78 4.50 9.30
C SER A 57 -7.41 3.15 8.95
N LEU A 58 -6.68 2.31 8.20
CA LEU A 58 -7.11 0.97 7.81
C LEU A 58 -7.31 0.01 8.99
N LEU A 59 -6.94 0.37 10.21
CA LEU A 59 -7.04 -0.50 11.38
C LEU A 59 -8.18 -0.03 12.28
N CYS A 60 -9.08 -0.93 12.64
CA CYS A 60 -10.14 -0.62 13.58
C CYS A 60 -9.59 -0.62 15.02
N ARG A 61 -10.40 -0.19 15.99
CA ARG A 61 -9.98 -0.17 17.39
C ARG A 61 -9.57 -1.57 17.91
N ALA A 62 -10.28 -2.62 17.51
CA ALA A 62 -9.94 -3.99 17.90
C ALA A 62 -8.57 -4.41 17.35
N ASP A 63 -8.24 -4.04 16.11
CA ASP A 63 -6.92 -4.28 15.52
C ASP A 63 -5.82 -3.56 16.32
N LEU A 64 -6.06 -2.30 16.69
CA LEU A 64 -5.12 -1.52 17.49
C LEU A 64 -4.91 -2.13 18.89
N GLU A 65 -5.95 -2.68 19.51
CA GLU A 65 -5.86 -3.36 20.81
C GLU A 65 -5.01 -4.64 20.72
N ILE A 66 -5.14 -5.41 19.64
CA ILE A 66 -4.29 -6.60 19.37
C ILE A 66 -2.82 -6.18 19.25
N ILE A 67 -2.54 -5.14 18.46
CA ILE A 67 -1.18 -4.62 18.26
C ILE A 67 -0.61 -4.06 19.56
N ALA A 68 -1.42 -3.37 20.36
CA ALA A 68 -1.04 -2.82 21.65
C ALA A 68 -0.66 -3.93 22.64
N HIS A 69 -1.49 -4.97 22.74
CA HIS A 69 -1.23 -6.14 23.57
C HIS A 69 0.08 -6.83 23.17
N TYR A 70 0.27 -7.10 21.87
CA TYR A 70 1.51 -7.68 21.35
C TYR A 70 2.74 -6.82 21.69
N SER A 71 2.59 -5.49 21.54
CA SER A 71 3.63 -4.51 21.78
C SER A 71 3.87 -4.17 23.26
N LYS A 72 3.08 -4.72 24.19
CA LYS A 72 3.09 -4.43 25.63
C LYS A 72 2.97 -2.92 25.93
N VAL A 73 2.07 -2.24 25.24
CA VAL A 73 1.76 -0.82 25.44
C VAL A 73 0.26 -0.59 25.49
N SER A 74 -0.16 0.61 25.89
CA SER A 74 -1.56 1.01 25.76
C SER A 74 -1.92 1.31 24.30
N THR A 75 -3.20 1.20 23.95
CA THR A 75 -3.70 1.39 22.58
C THR A 75 -3.38 2.78 22.03
N GLU A 76 -3.40 3.82 22.87
CA GLU A 76 -3.10 5.20 22.49
C GLU A 76 -1.62 5.41 22.14
N LYS A 77 -0.74 4.47 22.52
CA LYS A 77 0.70 4.50 22.21
C LYS A 77 1.03 3.69 20.96
N VAL A 78 0.04 3.08 20.31
CA VAL A 78 0.23 2.44 19.01
C VAL A 78 0.45 3.52 17.97
N ASN A 79 1.55 3.40 17.23
CA ASN A 79 1.91 4.30 16.15
C ASN A 79 2.36 3.50 14.94
N LYS A 80 2.56 4.19 13.81
CA LYS A 80 3.01 3.59 12.55
C LYS A 80 4.14 2.58 12.69
N ARG A 81 5.17 2.95 13.47
CA ARG A 81 6.36 2.10 13.67
C ARG A 81 6.00 0.78 14.34
N ARG A 82 5.09 0.80 15.32
CA ARG A 82 4.64 -0.42 16.01
C ARG A 82 3.76 -1.28 15.13
N ILE A 83 2.88 -0.65 14.34
CA ILE A 83 2.06 -1.33 13.34
C ILE A 83 2.95 -2.08 12.34
N TYR A 84 3.92 -1.39 11.73
CA TYR A 84 4.87 -2.02 10.81
C TYR A 84 5.64 -3.16 11.46
N LYS A 85 6.13 -2.95 12.68
CA LYS A 85 6.87 -3.98 13.41
C LYS A 85 6.01 -5.23 13.61
N TYR A 86 4.78 -5.05 14.07
CA TYR A 86 3.84 -6.14 14.29
C TYR A 86 3.62 -6.96 13.02
N PHE A 87 3.24 -6.32 11.90
CA PHE A 87 2.99 -7.03 10.65
C PHE A 87 4.25 -7.74 10.12
N ASN A 88 5.41 -7.10 10.19
CA ASN A 88 6.66 -7.71 9.74
C ASN A 88 7.03 -8.95 10.58
N GLU A 89 6.86 -8.88 11.91
CA GLU A 89 7.17 -10.01 12.80
C GLU A 89 6.19 -11.17 12.58
N GLN A 90 4.88 -10.91 12.47
CA GLN A 90 3.88 -11.93 12.19
C GLN A 90 4.12 -12.61 10.83
N MET A 91 4.38 -11.83 9.77
CA MET A 91 4.69 -12.36 8.45
C MET A 91 5.99 -13.17 8.43
N SER A 92 7.01 -12.76 9.18
CA SER A 92 8.27 -13.52 9.30
C SER A 92 8.07 -14.87 10.01
N MET A 93 7.05 -14.98 10.86
CA MET A 93 6.64 -16.22 11.50
C MET A 93 5.70 -17.08 10.63
N GLY A 94 5.35 -16.62 9.43
CA GLY A 94 4.36 -17.28 8.57
C GLY A 94 2.93 -17.24 9.13
N VAL A 95 2.67 -16.33 10.07
CA VAL A 95 1.37 -16.19 10.73
C VAL A 95 0.61 -15.06 10.05
N VAL A 96 -0.61 -15.35 9.59
CA VAL A 96 -1.54 -14.31 9.17
C VAL A 96 -2.11 -13.64 10.42
N PRO A 97 -1.91 -12.33 10.61
CA PRO A 97 -2.43 -11.64 11.78
C PRO A 97 -3.95 -11.79 11.86
N PRO A 98 -4.51 -12.15 13.02
CA PRO A 98 -5.95 -12.18 13.22
C PRO A 98 -6.45 -10.75 13.37
N LEU A 99 -6.59 -10.04 12.25
CA LEU A 99 -7.27 -8.74 12.23
C LEU A 99 -8.78 -8.98 12.26
N ALA A 100 -9.52 -8.02 12.82
CA ALA A 100 -10.98 -7.95 12.71
C ALA A 100 -11.42 -7.53 11.28
N ALA A 101 -10.76 -8.11 10.27
CA ALA A 101 -10.81 -7.72 8.87
C ALA A 101 -12.21 -7.88 8.25
N SER A 102 -13.06 -8.75 8.80
CA SER A 102 -14.42 -8.99 8.31
C SER A 102 -15.38 -7.82 8.54
N GLU A 103 -15.01 -6.84 9.37
CA GLU A 103 -15.88 -5.69 9.70
C GLU A 103 -15.27 -4.36 9.25
N ASN A 104 -14.10 -4.38 8.62
CA ASN A 104 -13.37 -3.16 8.32
C ASN A 104 -13.74 -2.61 6.93
N ALA A 105 -14.76 -1.74 6.90
CA ALA A 105 -15.26 -1.09 5.69
C ALA A 105 -14.14 -0.39 4.89
N GLN A 106 -13.12 0.15 5.57
CA GLN A 106 -11.99 0.81 4.93
C GLN A 106 -11.08 -0.17 4.18
N LEU A 107 -10.86 -1.37 4.74
CA LEU A 107 -10.10 -2.41 4.07
C LEU A 107 -10.84 -2.92 2.82
N HIS A 108 -12.16 -3.08 2.92
CA HIS A 108 -13.00 -3.43 1.76
C HIS A 108 -12.97 -2.35 0.67
N ALA A 109 -13.08 -1.07 1.05
CA ALA A 109 -12.94 0.05 0.13
C ALA A 109 -11.57 0.06 -0.57
N LEU A 110 -10.49 -0.18 0.19
CA LEU A 110 -9.13 -0.27 -0.36
C LEU A 110 -9.01 -1.41 -1.37
N ILE A 111 -9.45 -2.63 -1.03
CA ILE A 111 -9.36 -3.79 -1.93
C ILE A 111 -10.18 -3.55 -3.21
N SER A 112 -11.40 -3.03 -3.07
CA SER A 112 -12.27 -2.74 -4.20
C SER A 112 -11.69 -1.67 -5.12
N GLY A 113 -11.22 -0.56 -4.55
CA GLY A 113 -10.65 0.54 -5.32
C GLY A 113 -9.31 0.17 -5.98
N LEU A 114 -8.45 -0.59 -5.29
CA LEU A 114 -7.24 -1.15 -5.90
C LEU A 114 -7.59 -2.06 -7.09
N GLY A 115 -8.62 -2.90 -6.96
CA GLY A 115 -9.11 -3.71 -8.07
C GLY A 115 -9.50 -2.86 -9.28
N ALA A 116 -10.22 -1.76 -9.08
CA ALA A 116 -10.60 -0.84 -10.15
C ALA A 116 -9.38 -0.14 -10.79
N CYS A 117 -8.43 0.34 -9.99
CA CYS A 117 -7.18 0.95 -10.47
C CYS A 117 -6.30 -0.03 -11.27
N LEU A 118 -6.31 -1.31 -10.89
CA LEU A 118 -5.54 -2.35 -11.57
C LEU A 118 -6.19 -2.81 -12.87
N LEU A 119 -7.51 -2.81 -12.95
CA LEU A 119 -8.23 -3.12 -14.18
C LEU A 119 -8.11 -2.00 -15.22
N SER A 120 -8.10 -0.73 -14.79
CA SER A 120 -7.95 0.42 -15.71
C SER A 120 -6.54 0.54 -16.31
N SER A 121 -5.52 0.06 -15.60
CA SER A 121 -4.11 0.06 -16.04
C SER A 121 -3.74 -1.09 -17.01
N GLN A 122 -4.66 -2.03 -17.29
CA GLN A 122 -4.44 -3.15 -18.23
C GLN A 122 -4.89 -2.87 -19.68
N THR A 123 -5.24 -1.64 -20.05
CA THR A 123 -5.50 -1.32 -21.47
C THR A 123 -4.19 -1.41 -22.27
N PRO A 124 -4.08 -2.31 -23.27
CA PRO A 124 -2.83 -2.51 -23.99
C PRO A 124 -2.51 -1.28 -24.82
N SER A 125 -1.33 -0.70 -24.59
CA SER A 125 -0.67 0.23 -25.51
C SER A 125 -0.62 -0.44 -26.88
N ALA A 126 -1.34 0.14 -27.85
CA ALA A 126 -1.29 -0.29 -29.22
C ALA A 126 0.18 -0.33 -29.66
N LYS A 127 0.63 -1.50 -30.12
CA LYS A 127 1.97 -1.69 -30.67
C LYS A 127 2.15 -0.69 -31.82
N GLU A 128 2.86 0.41 -31.58
CA GLU A 128 3.41 1.19 -32.69
C GLU A 128 4.43 0.29 -33.40
N PRO A 129 4.27 0.06 -34.73
CA PRO A 129 5.26 -0.70 -35.46
C PRO A 129 6.55 0.12 -35.48
N TYR A 130 7.63 -0.47 -34.93
CA TYR A 130 8.99 0.00 -35.16
C TYR A 130 9.19 0.14 -36.67
N LYS A 131 9.31 1.39 -37.15
CA LYS A 131 9.85 1.65 -38.49
C LYS A 131 11.37 1.48 -38.38
N ALA A 132 11.87 0.47 -39.11
CA ALA A 132 13.28 0.25 -39.37
C ALA A 132 13.87 1.39 -40.22
#